data_AF-A0AAV7S0Q9-F1
#
_entry.id   AF-A0AAV7S0Q9-F1
#
_cell.length_a   1.000
_cell.length_b   1.000
_cell.length_c   1.000
_cell.angle_alpha   90.00
_cell.angle_beta   90.00
_cell.angle_gamma   90.00
#
_symmetry.space_group_name_H-M   'P 1'
#
loop_
_entity.id
_entity.type
_entity.pdbx_description
1 polymer ?
#
loop_
_entity_poly.entity_id
_entity_poly.type
_entity_poly.pdbx_seq_one_letter_code
_entity_poly.pdbx_strand_id
1 'polypeptide(L)'
;MLVEEARREDERHGTTVIDRAKEMRKDRNQRYLQKIHLTHQYRMRAALVTAFVCRLLLVADSAVIAINPACVFPFIYKGVTYQNCTTKDYSTEWCATTSNYDRDHRWIRCYDRAINPACVFPFIYKGVTYQNCTTKDYSTEWCATTSNYDRDHRWIGCYDRGKCNAFSPVNQVKGAHAQWITAPDKFPSQFPYIHR
;
A
#
# COMPACT_ATOMS: atom_id res chain seq x y z
N MET A 1 -85.10 41.22 22.98
CA MET A 1 -84.78 39.79 23.24
C MET A 1 -83.86 39.20 22.18
N LEU A 2 -84.17 39.34 20.87
CA LEU A 2 -83.35 38.73 19.81
C LEU A 2 -81.94 39.35 19.61
N VAL A 3 -81.72 40.60 20.03
CA VAL A 3 -80.41 41.26 19.94
C VAL A 3 -79.43 40.77 21.01
N GLU A 4 -79.93 40.52 22.23
CA GLU A 4 -79.12 39.99 23.33
C GLU A 4 -78.76 38.51 23.15
N GLU A 5 -79.59 37.76 22.42
CA GLU A 5 -79.36 36.35 22.12
C GLU A 5 -78.29 36.17 21.03
N ALA A 6 -78.28 37.04 20.02
CA ALA A 6 -77.20 37.12 19.03
C ALA A 6 -75.84 37.50 19.66
N ARG A 7 -75.83 38.36 20.69
CA ARG A 7 -74.62 38.73 21.41
C ARG A 7 -74.05 37.61 22.28
N ARG A 8 -74.89 36.65 22.73
CA ARG A 8 -74.48 35.48 23.53
C ARG A 8 -74.00 34.29 22.68
N GLU A 9 -74.32 34.23 21.40
CA GLU A 9 -73.79 33.20 20.49
C GLU A 9 -72.39 33.53 19.97
N ASP A 10 -72.06 34.81 19.82
CA ASP A 10 -70.73 35.27 19.36
C ASP A 10 -69.63 35.04 20.43
N GLU A 11 -69.97 35.17 21.72
CA GLU A 11 -69.07 34.82 22.83
C GLU A 11 -68.88 33.30 23.01
N ARG A 12 -69.77 32.47 22.45
CA ARG A 12 -69.68 31.00 22.53
C ARG A 12 -68.69 30.40 21.51
N HIS A 13 -68.29 31.17 20.50
CA HIS A 13 -67.24 30.81 19.53
C HIS A 13 -65.97 31.68 19.67
N GLY A 14 -65.80 32.30 20.86
CA GLY A 14 -64.78 33.28 21.21
C GLY A 14 -63.34 32.85 20.96
N THR A 15 -62.90 32.94 19.71
CA THR A 15 -61.49 33.03 19.33
C THR A 15 -61.35 34.25 18.44
N THR A 16 -60.63 35.26 18.93
CA THR A 16 -60.37 36.46 18.13
C THR A 16 -59.53 36.09 16.90
N VAL A 17 -59.56 36.92 15.85
CA VAL A 17 -58.70 36.74 14.66
C VAL A 17 -57.21 36.62 15.06
N ILE A 18 -56.82 37.30 16.14
CA ILE A 18 -55.47 37.26 16.71
C ILE A 18 -55.17 35.90 17.34
N ASP A 19 -56.12 35.30 18.05
CA ASP A 19 -55.95 33.97 18.68
C ASP A 19 -55.85 32.88 17.61
N ARG A 20 -56.65 32.98 16.54
CA ARG A 20 -56.53 32.09 15.37
C ARG A 20 -55.17 32.24 14.68
N ALA A 21 -54.65 33.46 14.56
CA ALA A 21 -53.32 33.70 13.99
C ALA A 21 -52.17 33.14 14.86
N LYS A 22 -52.31 33.19 16.19
CA LYS A 22 -51.34 32.59 17.13
C LYS A 22 -51.35 31.07 17.05
N GLU A 23 -52.53 30.44 17.00
CA GLU A 23 -52.63 28.98 16.90
C GLU A 23 -52.10 28.47 15.55
N MET A 24 -52.37 29.18 14.45
CA MET A 24 -51.78 28.87 13.13
C MET A 24 -50.25 29.00 13.12
N ARG A 25 -49.67 29.97 13.85
CA ARG A 25 -48.22 30.10 14.00
C ARG A 25 -47.64 28.94 14.82
N LYS A 26 -48.33 28.52 15.89
CA LYS A 26 -47.94 27.39 16.73
C LYS A 26 -47.96 26.08 15.96
N ASP A 27 -49.02 25.79 15.19
CA ASP A 27 -49.10 24.60 14.33
C ASP A 27 -48.01 24.60 13.26
N ARG A 28 -47.74 25.75 12.63
CA ARG A 28 -46.63 25.89 11.66
C ARG A 28 -45.26 25.62 12.29
N ASN A 29 -45.01 26.17 13.47
CA ASN A 29 -43.77 25.93 14.22
C ASN A 29 -43.66 24.46 14.65
N GLN A 30 -44.77 23.83 15.04
CA GLN A 30 -44.81 22.43 15.44
C GLN A 30 -44.54 21.49 14.26
N ARG A 31 -45.14 21.75 13.08
CA ARG A 31 -44.83 21.03 11.84
C ARG A 31 -43.37 21.23 11.41
N TYR A 32 -42.81 22.42 11.61
CA TYR A 32 -41.41 22.70 11.32
C TYR A 32 -40.46 21.90 12.23
N LEU A 33 -40.72 21.88 13.54
CA LEU A 33 -39.96 21.09 14.51
C LEU A 33 -40.06 19.59 14.22
N GLN A 34 -41.25 19.09 13.84
CA GLN A 34 -41.45 17.69 13.49
C GLN A 34 -40.65 17.30 12.22
N LYS A 35 -40.60 18.18 11.22
CA LYS A 35 -39.75 17.99 10.03
C LYS A 35 -38.27 17.96 10.39
N ILE A 36 -37.81 18.84 11.28
CA ILE A 36 -36.42 18.84 11.76
C ILE A 36 -36.10 17.51 12.48
N HIS A 37 -36.99 17.04 13.36
CA HIS A 37 -36.79 15.80 14.10
C HIS A 37 -36.68 14.58 13.17
N LEU A 38 -37.59 14.47 12.18
CA LEU A 38 -37.56 13.43 11.15
C LEU A 38 -36.29 13.50 10.28
N THR A 39 -35.85 14.72 9.91
CA THR A 39 -34.62 14.94 9.14
C THR A 39 -33.39 14.53 9.96
N HIS A 40 -33.35 14.86 11.25
CA HIS A 40 -32.27 14.46 12.15
C HIS A 40 -32.26 12.94 12.37
N GLN A 41 -33.43 12.32 12.55
CA GLN A 41 -33.58 10.87 12.67
C GLN A 41 -33.13 10.14 11.40
N TYR A 42 -33.47 10.66 10.21
CA TYR A 42 -33.02 10.11 8.93
C TYR A 42 -31.51 10.30 8.74
N ARG A 43 -30.95 11.46 9.09
CA ARG A 43 -29.50 11.72 9.04
C ARG A 43 -28.69 10.82 9.98
N MET A 44 -29.18 10.59 11.21
CA MET A 44 -28.54 9.67 12.16
C MET A 44 -28.60 8.22 11.67
N ARG A 45 -29.75 7.78 11.12
CA ARG A 45 -29.87 6.43 10.51
C ARG A 45 -28.99 6.27 9.28
N ALA A 46 -28.94 7.26 8.39
CA ALA A 46 -28.08 7.27 7.22
C ALA A 46 -26.59 7.23 7.63
N ALA A 47 -26.18 7.99 8.65
CA ALA A 47 -24.81 7.97 9.18
C ALA A 47 -24.42 6.61 9.78
N LEU A 48 -25.36 5.92 10.45
CA LEU A 48 -25.12 4.57 10.97
C LEU A 48 -25.02 3.53 9.84
N VAL A 49 -25.86 3.65 8.80
CA VAL A 49 -25.80 2.78 7.62
C VAL A 49 -24.51 3.02 6.82
N THR A 50 -24.11 4.27 6.60
CA THR A 50 -22.85 4.59 5.92
C THR A 50 -21.64 4.16 6.74
N ALA A 51 -21.67 4.29 8.07
CA ALA A 51 -20.61 3.76 8.94
C ALA A 51 -20.55 2.22 8.91
N PHE A 52 -21.69 1.53 8.85
CA PHE A 52 -21.73 0.06 8.77
C PHE A 52 -21.29 -0.46 7.40
N VAL A 53 -21.74 0.18 6.31
CA VAL A 53 -21.27 -0.09 4.94
C VAL A 53 -19.79 0.23 4.79
N CYS A 54 -19.31 1.35 5.35
CA CYS A 54 -17.88 1.69 5.36
C CYS A 54 -17.08 0.67 6.16
N ARG A 55 -17.56 0.22 7.33
CA ARG A 55 -16.93 -0.89 8.06
C ARG A 55 -16.90 -2.17 7.24
N LEU A 56 -17.99 -2.54 6.55
CA LEU A 56 -18.06 -3.74 5.71
C LEU A 56 -17.17 -3.66 4.46
N LEU A 57 -17.05 -2.50 3.83
CA LEU A 57 -16.18 -2.27 2.68
C LEU A 57 -14.69 -2.20 3.07
N LEU A 58 -14.38 -1.64 4.24
CA LEU A 58 -13.00 -1.64 4.76
C LEU A 58 -12.49 -3.05 5.10
N VAL A 59 -13.37 -4.01 5.41
CA VAL A 59 -12.96 -5.43 5.57
C VAL A 59 -12.78 -6.15 4.24
N ALA A 60 -13.28 -5.60 3.11
CA ALA A 60 -13.15 -6.19 1.79
C ALA A 60 -11.85 -5.76 1.06
N ASP A 61 -11.24 -4.64 1.44
CA ASP A 61 -10.04 -4.09 0.76
C ASP A 61 -8.70 -4.38 1.47
N SER A 62 -8.66 -5.36 2.38
CA SER A 62 -7.39 -5.83 2.96
C SER A 62 -6.63 -6.83 2.08
N ALA A 63 -7.08 -7.06 0.85
CA ALA A 63 -6.45 -7.97 -0.10
C ALA A 63 -6.15 -7.26 -1.43
N VAL A 64 -5.42 -6.14 -1.37
CA VAL A 64 -4.38 -5.93 -2.40
C VAL A 64 -3.33 -7.02 -2.15
N ILE A 65 -3.64 -8.25 -2.57
CA ILE A 65 -2.63 -9.28 -2.73
C ILE A 65 -1.68 -8.66 -3.74
N ALA A 66 -0.50 -8.26 -3.28
CA ALA A 66 0.63 -8.07 -4.14
C ALA A 66 0.83 -9.42 -4.84
N ILE A 67 0.18 -9.61 -5.99
CA ILE A 67 0.41 -10.74 -6.88
C ILE A 67 1.76 -10.43 -7.52
N ASN A 68 2.82 -10.60 -6.74
CA ASN A 68 4.16 -10.75 -7.27
C ASN A 68 4.20 -12.18 -7.80
N PRO A 69 4.13 -12.42 -9.12
CA PRO A 69 4.15 -13.78 -9.67
C PRO A 69 5.49 -14.47 -9.38
N ALA A 70 5.57 -15.20 -8.28
CA ALA A 70 6.64 -16.16 -8.03
C ALA A 70 6.34 -17.51 -8.68
N CYS A 71 7.37 -18.29 -8.97
CA CYS A 71 7.20 -19.69 -9.37
C CYS A 71 6.49 -20.47 -8.26
N VAL A 72 5.48 -21.26 -8.62
CA VAL A 72 4.85 -22.24 -7.72
C VAL A 72 5.38 -23.63 -8.07
N PHE A 73 5.95 -24.32 -7.09
CA PHE A 73 6.40 -25.70 -7.25
C PHE A 73 5.71 -26.61 -6.21
N PRO A 74 5.32 -27.83 -6.59
CA PRO A 74 5.24 -28.34 -7.96
C PRO A 74 4.12 -27.66 -8.78
N PHE A 75 4.30 -27.59 -10.11
CA PHE A 75 3.25 -27.17 -11.04
C PHE A 75 2.99 -28.19 -12.15
N ILE A 76 1.77 -28.21 -12.69
CA ILE A 76 1.37 -29.11 -13.77
C ILE A 76 1.45 -28.37 -15.12
N TYR A 77 2.11 -28.97 -16.11
CA TYR A 77 2.13 -28.54 -17.52
C TYR A 77 2.04 -29.75 -18.46
N LYS A 78 1.08 -29.73 -19.37
CA LYS A 78 0.70 -30.83 -20.26
C LYS A 78 0.54 -32.17 -19.52
N GLY A 79 -0.10 -32.10 -18.35
CA GLY A 79 -0.31 -33.27 -17.47
C GLY A 79 0.94 -33.79 -16.75
N VAL A 80 2.10 -33.14 -16.88
CA VAL A 80 3.35 -33.50 -16.20
C VAL A 80 3.62 -32.54 -15.05
N THR A 81 4.08 -33.07 -13.92
CA THR A 81 4.42 -32.27 -12.73
C THR A 81 5.89 -31.87 -12.76
N TYR A 82 6.16 -30.57 -12.63
CA TYR A 82 7.50 -29.98 -12.61
C TYR A 82 7.83 -29.41 -11.23
N GLN A 83 8.98 -29.81 -10.68
CA GLN A 83 9.50 -29.35 -9.38
C GLN A 83 10.48 -28.17 -9.52
N ASN A 84 10.95 -27.93 -10.73
CA ASN A 84 11.93 -26.90 -11.07
C ASN A 84 11.49 -26.19 -12.35
N CYS A 85 12.21 -25.11 -12.66
CA CYS A 85 12.12 -24.44 -13.94
C CYS A 85 12.35 -25.39 -15.11
N THR A 86 11.63 -25.18 -16.21
CA THR A 86 11.70 -26.02 -17.40
C THR A 86 11.87 -25.17 -18.64
N THR A 87 12.61 -25.67 -19.63
CA THR A 87 12.69 -25.10 -20.99
C THR A 87 11.70 -25.79 -21.93
N LYS A 88 10.80 -26.62 -21.41
CA LYS A 88 9.86 -27.36 -22.25
C LYS A 88 9.03 -26.39 -23.07
N ASP A 89 9.11 -26.52 -24.40
CA ASP A 89 8.37 -25.76 -25.42
C ASP A 89 8.69 -24.24 -25.46
N TYR A 90 9.76 -23.81 -24.78
CA TYR A 90 10.26 -22.43 -24.81
C TYR A 90 11.79 -22.40 -24.93
N SER A 91 12.34 -21.37 -25.56
CA SER A 91 13.80 -21.16 -25.62
C SER A 91 14.42 -20.77 -24.27
N THR A 92 13.59 -20.44 -23.30
CA THR A 92 13.96 -19.85 -22.01
C THR A 92 13.34 -20.65 -20.87
N GLU A 93 14.08 -20.82 -19.77
CA GLU A 93 13.56 -21.45 -18.56
C GLU A 93 12.37 -20.67 -17.98
N TRP A 94 11.29 -21.38 -17.72
CA TRP A 94 10.05 -20.84 -17.17
C TRP A 94 9.46 -21.73 -16.09
N CYS A 95 8.54 -21.16 -15.32
CA CYS A 95 7.77 -21.86 -14.29
C CYS A 95 6.34 -21.31 -14.28
N ALA A 96 5.37 -22.11 -13.84
CA ALA A 96 4.03 -21.61 -13.60
C ALA A 96 3.98 -20.74 -12.34
N THR A 97 3.10 -19.75 -12.33
CA THR A 97 2.84 -18.90 -11.15
C THR A 97 1.62 -19.39 -10.35
N THR A 98 1.17 -20.60 -10.68
CA THR A 98 0.03 -21.30 -10.09
C THR A 98 0.35 -22.80 -10.05
N SER A 99 -0.42 -23.58 -9.30
CA SER A 99 -0.19 -25.04 -9.23
C SER A 99 -0.55 -25.79 -10.52
N ASN A 100 -1.32 -25.19 -11.42
CA ASN A 100 -1.75 -25.83 -12.66
C ASN A 100 -1.73 -24.84 -13.84
N TYR A 101 -0.67 -24.91 -14.64
CA TYR A 101 -0.53 -24.10 -15.85
C TYR A 101 -1.59 -24.46 -16.89
N ASP A 102 -1.95 -25.74 -17.02
CA ASP A 102 -2.91 -26.19 -18.03
C ASP A 102 -4.30 -25.57 -17.82
N ARG A 103 -4.63 -25.19 -16.59
CA ARG A 103 -5.86 -24.45 -16.25
C ARG A 103 -5.67 -22.93 -16.29
N ASP A 104 -4.62 -22.44 -15.63
CA ASP A 104 -4.50 -21.02 -15.31
C ASP A 104 -3.71 -20.24 -16.39
N HIS A 105 -2.89 -20.93 -17.17
CA HIS A 105 -2.03 -20.39 -18.23
C HIS A 105 -1.13 -19.21 -17.78
N ARG A 106 -0.81 -19.15 -16.49
CA ARG A 106 0.07 -18.11 -15.92
C ARG A 106 1.46 -18.67 -15.65
N TRP A 107 2.46 -17.92 -16.07
CA TRP A 107 3.86 -18.30 -15.98
C TRP A 107 4.76 -17.07 -15.88
N ILE A 108 6.00 -17.32 -15.48
CA ILE A 108 7.07 -16.32 -15.45
C ILE A 108 8.38 -16.99 -15.88
N ARG A 109 9.33 -16.21 -16.43
CA ARG A 109 10.68 -16.71 -16.71
C ARG A 109 11.43 -16.90 -15.41
N CYS A 110 12.21 -17.96 -15.32
CA CYS A 110 12.85 -18.31 -14.06
C CYS A 110 13.97 -17.37 -13.62
N TYR A 111 14.59 -16.64 -14.55
CA TYR A 111 15.51 -15.56 -14.19
C TYR A 111 14.79 -14.25 -13.83
N ASP A 112 13.50 -14.11 -14.15
CA ASP A 112 12.66 -13.03 -13.64
C ASP A 112 12.20 -13.32 -12.19
N ARG A 113 12.76 -14.36 -11.53
CA ARG A 113 12.63 -14.67 -10.09
C ARG A 113 12.81 -13.44 -9.19
N ALA A 114 13.50 -12.42 -9.68
CA ALA A 114 13.59 -11.13 -9.04
C ALA A 114 12.55 -10.18 -9.65
N ILE A 115 11.31 -10.27 -9.15
CA ILE A 115 10.44 -9.09 -9.16
C ILE A 115 11.14 -8.08 -8.24
N ASN A 116 11.90 -7.19 -8.87
CA ASN A 116 12.89 -6.28 -8.31
C ASN A 116 14.27 -6.92 -8.02
N PRO A 117 15.16 -7.06 -9.03
CA PRO A 117 16.55 -7.41 -8.80
C PRO A 117 17.17 -6.34 -7.91
N ALA A 118 17.40 -6.67 -6.64
CA ALA A 118 18.10 -5.80 -5.71
C ALA A 118 19.61 -6.11 -5.79
N CYS A 119 20.42 -5.09 -5.54
CA CYS A 119 21.84 -5.29 -5.29
C CYS A 119 22.04 -6.23 -4.11
N VAL A 120 22.91 -7.22 -4.27
CA VAL A 120 23.39 -8.07 -3.18
C VAL A 120 24.76 -7.55 -2.78
N PHE A 121 24.91 -7.14 -1.52
CA PHE A 121 26.17 -6.71 -0.96
C PHE A 121 26.57 -7.60 0.22
N PRO A 122 27.86 -7.97 0.36
CA PRO A 122 28.91 -7.81 -0.66
C PRO A 122 28.72 -8.74 -1.86
N PHE A 123 29.22 -8.34 -3.03
CA PHE A 123 29.33 -9.22 -4.21
C PHE A 123 30.76 -9.30 -4.75
N ILE A 124 31.08 -10.42 -5.40
CA ILE A 124 32.39 -10.64 -6.03
C ILE A 124 32.33 -10.32 -7.53
N TYR A 125 33.24 -9.50 -8.03
CA TYR A 125 33.48 -9.24 -9.45
C TYR A 125 34.98 -9.23 -9.77
N LYS A 126 35.40 -10.02 -10.75
CA LYS A 126 36.80 -10.29 -11.13
C LYS A 126 37.69 -10.60 -9.92
N GLY A 127 37.17 -11.41 -9.00
CA GLY A 127 37.84 -11.80 -7.75
C GLY A 127 37.93 -10.71 -6.68
N VAL A 128 37.34 -9.52 -6.90
CA VAL A 128 37.31 -8.41 -5.95
C VAL A 128 35.93 -8.31 -5.31
N THR A 129 35.89 -8.05 -4.00
CA THR A 129 34.63 -7.90 -3.25
C THR A 129 34.19 -6.44 -3.24
N TYR A 130 32.94 -6.18 -3.64
CA TYR A 130 32.31 -4.87 -3.71
C TYR A 130 31.17 -4.77 -2.70
N GLN A 131 31.19 -3.70 -1.89
CA GLN A 131 30.17 -3.40 -0.86
C GLN A 131 29.12 -2.38 -1.31
N ASN A 132 29.39 -1.69 -2.43
CA ASN A 132 28.55 -0.64 -3.00
C ASN A 132 28.51 -0.82 -4.53
N CYS A 133 27.64 -0.06 -5.19
CA CYS A 133 27.64 0.03 -6.65
C CYS A 133 29.01 0.46 -7.18
N THR A 134 29.39 -0.09 -8.34
CA THR A 134 30.66 0.21 -9.00
C THR A 134 30.43 0.61 -10.45
N THR A 135 31.30 1.44 -11.00
CA THR A 135 31.36 1.74 -12.45
C THR A 135 32.44 0.91 -13.15
N LYS A 136 33.03 -0.08 -12.44
CA LYS A 136 34.12 -0.87 -13.00
C LYS A 136 33.65 -1.59 -14.27
N ASP A 137 34.34 -1.32 -15.38
CA ASP A 137 34.14 -1.92 -16.70
C ASP A 137 32.76 -1.63 -17.35
N TYR A 138 32.01 -0.67 -16.83
CA TYR A 138 30.75 -0.19 -17.39
C TYR A 138 30.73 1.35 -17.41
N SER A 139 30.00 1.95 -18.36
CA SER A 139 29.79 3.40 -18.39
C SER A 139 28.89 3.91 -17.26
N THR A 140 28.25 2.98 -16.55
CA THR A 140 27.20 3.23 -15.59
C THR A 140 27.44 2.52 -14.27
N GLU A 141 26.92 3.08 -13.16
CA GLU A 141 26.97 2.41 -11.86
C GLU A 141 26.09 1.16 -11.87
N TRP A 142 26.63 0.04 -11.42
CA TRP A 142 25.97 -1.24 -11.37
C TRP A 142 26.32 -2.01 -10.10
N CYS A 143 25.52 -3.03 -9.81
CA CYS A 143 25.75 -3.98 -8.74
C CYS A 143 25.34 -5.38 -9.16
N ALA A 144 25.94 -6.41 -8.57
CA ALA A 144 25.47 -7.78 -8.79
C ALA A 144 24.14 -8.02 -8.05
N THR A 145 23.29 -8.87 -8.63
CA THR A 145 22.04 -9.32 -8.00
C THR A 145 22.22 -10.66 -7.27
N THR A 146 23.46 -11.07 -7.08
CA THR A 146 23.91 -12.31 -6.42
C THR A 146 25.20 -12.02 -5.66
N SER A 147 25.61 -12.92 -4.76
CA SER A 147 26.86 -12.76 -4.01
C SER A 147 28.13 -12.97 -4.86
N ASN A 148 28.01 -13.56 -6.05
CA ASN A 148 29.16 -13.81 -6.93
C ASN A 148 28.78 -13.59 -8.40
N TYR A 149 29.15 -12.40 -8.91
CA TYR A 149 28.94 -12.06 -10.31
C TYR A 149 29.78 -12.94 -11.25
N ASP A 150 30.99 -13.32 -10.86
CA ASP A 150 31.89 -14.10 -11.72
C ASP A 150 31.32 -15.49 -12.03
N ARG A 151 30.46 -16.02 -11.16
CA ARG A 151 29.73 -17.27 -11.38
C ARG A 151 28.39 -17.04 -12.07
N ASP A 152 27.60 -16.10 -11.57
CA ASP A 152 26.18 -16.00 -11.91
C ASP A 152 25.92 -15.04 -13.08
N HIS A 153 26.84 -14.10 -13.33
CA HIS A 153 26.77 -13.08 -14.38
C HIS A 153 25.48 -12.25 -14.37
N ARG A 154 24.91 -12.02 -13.19
CA ARG A 154 23.68 -11.22 -13.02
C ARG A 154 23.96 -9.89 -12.34
N TRP A 155 23.42 -8.83 -12.91
CA TRP A 155 23.60 -7.46 -12.44
C TRP A 155 22.38 -6.58 -12.73
N ILE A 156 22.33 -5.44 -12.06
CA ILE A 156 21.38 -4.36 -12.34
C ILE A 156 22.10 -3.01 -12.24
N GLY A 157 21.61 -2.01 -12.99
CA GLY A 157 22.08 -0.64 -12.88
C GLY A 157 21.58 0.02 -11.59
N CYS A 158 22.43 0.82 -10.96
CA CYS A 158 22.11 1.49 -9.69
C CYS A 158 21.33 2.80 -9.85
N TYR A 159 20.83 3.11 -11.05
CA TYR A 159 20.03 4.31 -11.33
C TYR A 159 18.61 4.25 -10.78
N ASP A 160 18.16 3.09 -10.30
CA ASP A 160 16.91 2.94 -9.54
C ASP A 160 17.06 3.40 -8.09
N ARG A 161 17.69 4.57 -7.86
CA ARG A 161 17.77 5.27 -6.56
C ARG A 161 16.40 5.83 -6.12
N GLY A 162 15.38 4.98 -6.19
CA GLY A 162 14.00 5.20 -5.77
C GLY A 162 13.32 3.93 -5.22
N LYS A 163 13.97 2.75 -5.24
CA LYS A 163 13.50 1.57 -4.51
C LYS A 163 14.63 0.90 -3.73
N CYS A 164 15.17 1.64 -2.77
CA CYS A 164 15.71 1.00 -1.58
C CYS A 164 14.54 0.30 -0.87
N ASN A 165 14.32 -1.00 -1.13
CA ASN A 165 13.53 -1.79 -0.21
C ASN A 165 14.29 -1.83 1.11
N ALA A 166 13.72 -1.12 2.07
CA ALA A 166 14.21 -0.92 3.41
C ALA A 166 14.22 -2.22 4.20
N PHE A 167 15.19 -3.10 3.99
CA PHE A 167 15.61 -4.12 4.96
C PHE A 167 17.10 -4.43 4.77
N SER A 168 17.94 -3.44 5.03
CA SER A 168 19.31 -3.68 5.46
C SER A 168 19.40 -3.17 6.90
N PRO A 169 19.75 -4.01 7.90
CA PRO A 169 19.98 -3.54 9.26
C PRO A 169 21.36 -2.90 9.30
N VAL A 170 21.48 -1.65 8.82
CA VAL A 170 22.66 -0.84 9.09
C VAL A 170 22.18 0.56 9.48
N ASN A 171 22.60 0.94 10.68
CA ASN A 171 22.29 2.19 11.37
C ASN A 171 22.18 3.40 10.44
N GLN A 172 21.06 4.12 10.57
CA GLN A 172 20.91 5.47 10.06
C GLN A 172 22.02 6.35 10.65
N VAL A 173 22.96 6.79 9.82
CA VAL A 173 23.65 8.06 10.08
C VAL A 173 23.03 9.08 9.13
N LYS A 174 22.06 9.82 9.66
CA LYS A 174 21.56 11.05 9.05
C LYS A 174 22.68 12.11 9.14
N GLY A 175 22.94 12.82 8.05
CA GLY A 175 23.81 14.01 8.03
C GLY A 175 24.48 14.13 6.66
N ALA A 176 23.87 14.83 5.71
CA ALA A 176 24.04 16.28 5.49
C ALA A 176 25.46 16.66 5.02
N HIS A 177 25.48 17.25 3.83
CA HIS A 177 26.56 18.05 3.23
C HIS A 177 27.51 18.69 4.26
N ALA A 178 28.82 18.54 4.05
CA ALA A 178 29.75 19.66 3.80
C ALA A 178 31.22 19.25 3.97
N GLN A 179 31.98 19.50 2.91
CA GLN A 179 33.28 20.19 2.91
C GLN A 179 34.57 19.39 3.24
N TRP A 180 35.47 19.49 2.26
CA TRP A 180 36.86 19.06 2.26
C TRP A 180 37.69 19.85 3.29
N ILE A 181 38.35 19.14 4.21
CA ILE A 181 39.48 19.68 4.99
C ILE A 181 40.55 18.58 5.12
N THR A 182 41.65 18.83 4.40
CA THR A 182 43.04 18.36 4.55
C THR A 182 43.37 17.20 5.51
N ALA A 183 44.06 16.19 4.98
CA ALA A 183 45.02 15.37 5.74
C ALA A 183 46.08 16.28 6.40
N PRO A 184 46.64 15.92 7.56
CA PRO A 184 47.82 15.07 7.49
C PRO A 184 48.03 14.09 8.68
N ASP A 185 48.93 13.15 8.43
CA ASP A 185 49.82 12.43 9.35
C ASP A 185 49.25 11.56 10.49
N LYS A 186 49.48 10.24 10.39
CA LYS A 186 50.54 9.53 11.13
C LYS A 186 50.29 8.02 11.13
N PHE A 187 51.17 7.29 10.44
CA PHE A 187 51.54 5.95 10.88
C PHE A 187 52.24 6.04 12.24
N PRO A 188 51.97 5.10 13.15
CA PRO A 188 53.09 4.40 13.76
C PRO A 188 52.97 2.89 13.64
N SER A 189 54.12 2.34 13.33
CA SER A 189 54.53 0.95 13.28
C SER A 189 54.60 0.29 14.67
N GLN A 190 54.38 -1.04 14.67
CA GLN A 190 54.91 -2.06 15.62
C GLN A 190 54.31 -2.03 17.05
N PHE A 191 53.92 -3.15 17.66
CA PHE A 191 54.76 -4.31 18.05
C PHE A 191 53.89 -5.49 18.60
N PRO A 192 54.43 -6.65 19.04
CA PRO A 192 54.03 -7.99 18.59
C PRO A 192 53.47 -8.91 19.71
N TYR A 193 53.54 -10.24 19.48
CA TYR A 193 53.29 -11.43 20.34
C TYR A 193 51.95 -12.15 20.07
N ILE A 194 51.96 -13.27 19.34
CA ILE A 194 52.30 -14.67 19.73
C ILE A 194 51.34 -15.24 20.78
N HIS A 195 50.58 -16.27 20.36
CA HIS A 195 50.24 -17.55 21.02
C HIS A 195 49.31 -18.27 20.03
N ARG A 196 49.41 -19.55 19.68
CA ARG A 196 50.21 -20.70 20.06
C ARG A 196 50.14 -21.67 18.86
#